data_AF-H9FGY3-F1
#
_entry.id   AF-H9FGY3-F1
#
_cell.length_a   1.000
_cell.length_b   1.000
_cell.length_c   1.000
_cell.angle_alpha   90.00
_cell.angle_beta   90.00
_cell.angle_gamma   90.00
#
_symmetry.space_group_name_H-M   'P 1'
#
loop_
_entity.id
_entity.type
_entity.pdbx_description
1 polymer ?
#
loop_
_entity_poly.entity_id
_entity_poly.type
_entity_poly.pdbx_seq_one_letter_code
_entity_poly.pdbx_strand_id
1 'polypeptide(L)'
;LAQEMQGKIKLIFEDGLTPDFYLSNRCCVLYVTEADLVAGNGYRKRLVRVRNSGNLQGIVVVEKTRMSEQYFPALQKFTVLDLGMVLLPVASQMEASCLVIQLVQEQTKEPSKNPLLRKKRALLLSEPSLLRTVQQIPGVGKVKAPLLLQKFP
;
A
#
# COMPACT_ATOMS: atom_id res chain seq x y z
N LEU A 1 14.69 -5.61 16.55
CA LEU A 1 13.31 -5.30 16.08
C LEU A 1 12.25 -5.25 17.19
N ALA A 2 11.83 -6.37 17.79
CA ALA A 2 10.69 -6.39 18.73
C ALA A 2 10.87 -5.50 19.98
N GLN A 3 12.07 -5.47 20.56
CA GLN A 3 12.38 -4.65 21.73
C GLN A 3 12.15 -3.15 21.50
N GLU A 4 12.46 -2.66 20.30
CA GLU A 4 12.27 -1.25 19.93
C GLU A 4 10.80 -0.87 19.78
N MET A 5 9.94 -1.85 19.47
CA MET A 5 8.50 -1.67 19.32
C MET A 5 7.76 -1.68 20.66
N GLN A 6 8.23 -2.47 21.64
CA GLN A 6 7.57 -2.64 22.95
C GLN A 6 7.35 -1.33 23.73
N GLY A 7 8.16 -0.29 23.47
CA GLY A 7 8.00 1.03 24.10
C GLY A 7 6.87 1.90 23.52
N LYS A 8 6.36 1.58 22.33
CA LYS A 8 5.34 2.40 21.63
C LYS A 8 4.05 1.64 21.31
N ILE A 9 4.14 0.31 21.19
CA ILE A 9 3.03 -0.58 20.84
C ILE A 9 3.13 -1.88 21.64
N LYS A 10 1.98 -2.40 22.06
CA LYS A 10 1.90 -3.67 22.78
C LYS A 10 2.14 -4.82 21.80
N LEU A 11 3.16 -5.64 22.07
CA LEU A 11 3.45 -6.85 21.31
C LEU A 11 2.89 -8.08 22.03
N ILE A 12 2.38 -9.01 21.24
CA ILE A 12 1.94 -10.35 21.66
C ILE A 12 2.75 -11.34 20.83
N PHE A 13 3.46 -12.24 21.50
CA PHE A 13 4.25 -13.28 20.85
C PHE A 13 3.42 -14.55 20.76
N GLU A 14 3.37 -15.12 19.57
CA GLU A 14 2.62 -16.33 19.25
C GLU A 14 3.52 -17.22 18.38
N ASP A 15 3.62 -18.50 18.72
CA ASP A 15 4.47 -19.45 18.01
C ASP A 15 3.74 -20.08 16.82
N GLY A 16 4.49 -20.51 15.81
CA GLY A 16 3.94 -21.23 14.64
C GLY A 16 3.25 -20.36 13.59
N LEU A 17 3.38 -19.04 13.68
CA LEU A 17 2.88 -18.12 12.67
C LEU A 17 3.69 -18.20 11.36
N THR A 18 3.00 -18.11 10.23
CA THR A 18 3.66 -18.04 8.91
C THR A 18 4.24 -16.64 8.62
N PRO A 19 3.52 -15.54 8.86
CA PRO A 19 4.07 -14.18 8.80
C PRO A 19 4.81 -13.80 10.08
N ASP A 20 5.69 -12.81 9.98
CA ASP A 20 6.50 -12.33 11.10
C ASP A 20 5.70 -11.41 12.04
N PHE A 21 4.76 -10.62 11.50
CA PHE A 21 3.83 -9.82 12.31
C PHE A 21 2.42 -9.82 11.74
N TYR A 22 1.43 -9.75 12.61
CA TYR A 22 0.05 -9.42 12.25
C TYR A 22 -0.29 -8.02 12.75
N LEU A 23 -0.77 -7.17 11.85
CA LEU A 23 -1.28 -5.84 12.18
C LEU A 23 -2.80 -5.89 12.42
N SER A 24 -3.49 -6.78 11.69
CA SER A 24 -4.90 -7.12 11.89
C SER A 24 -5.19 -8.51 11.33
N ASN A 25 -6.42 -9.01 11.51
CA ASN A 25 -6.86 -10.30 10.97
C ASN A 25 -6.79 -10.39 9.43
N ARG A 26 -6.62 -9.26 8.73
CA ARG A 26 -6.54 -9.17 7.27
C ARG A 26 -5.24 -8.54 6.77
N CYS A 27 -4.31 -8.18 7.64
CA CYS A 27 -3.06 -7.51 7.27
C CYS A 27 -1.89 -8.06 8.08
N CYS A 28 -0.85 -8.52 7.37
CA CYS A 28 0.36 -9.05 7.97
C CYS A 28 1.61 -8.45 7.34
N VAL A 29 2.72 -8.53 8.07
CA VAL A 29 4.04 -8.12 7.63
C VAL A 29 4.94 -9.35 7.53
N LEU A 30 5.63 -9.46 6.41
CA LEU A 30 6.67 -10.45 6.13
C LEU A 30 8.01 -9.74 6.12
N TYR A 31 8.89 -10.09 7.04
CA TYR A 31 10.24 -9.53 7.15
C TYR A 31 11.23 -10.43 6.41
N VAL A 32 11.93 -9.85 5.44
CA VAL A 32 12.99 -10.52 4.67
C VAL A 32 14.32 -9.89 5.06
N THR A 33 15.17 -10.69 5.71
CA THR A 33 16.49 -10.25 6.14
C THR A 33 17.45 -10.13 4.97
N GLU A 34 18.57 -9.43 5.17
CA GLU A 34 19.68 -9.43 4.21
C GLU A 34 20.14 -10.86 3.90
N ALA A 35 20.26 -11.70 4.93
CA ALA A 35 20.69 -13.09 4.78
C ALA A 35 19.72 -13.91 3.92
N ASP A 36 18.41 -13.73 4.09
CA ASP A 36 17.40 -14.41 3.26
C ASP A 36 17.48 -13.99 1.79
N LEU A 37 17.82 -12.72 1.55
CA LEU A 37 17.93 -12.20 0.19
C LEU A 37 19.17 -12.74 -0.53
N VAL A 38 20.27 -12.91 0.20
CA VAL A 38 21.53 -13.48 -0.31
C VAL A 38 21.45 -15.01 -0.43
N ALA A 39 20.77 -15.70 0.49
CA ALA A 39 20.63 -17.15 0.49
C ALA A 39 19.77 -17.70 -0.67
N GLY A 40 19.04 -16.82 -1.38
CA GLY A 40 18.33 -17.15 -2.61
C GLY A 40 16.80 -17.09 -2.44
N ASN A 41 16.08 -18.10 -2.92
CA ASN A 41 14.62 -18.02 -3.12
C ASN A 41 13.78 -18.62 -1.97
N GLY A 42 14.37 -18.84 -0.79
CA GLY A 42 13.69 -19.45 0.36
C GLY A 42 12.43 -18.69 0.79
N TYR A 43 12.51 -17.36 0.82
CA TYR A 43 11.39 -16.48 1.17
C TYR A 43 10.20 -16.59 0.19
N ARG A 44 10.44 -16.94 -1.08
CA ARG A 44 9.39 -16.92 -2.13
C ARG A 44 8.22 -17.84 -1.81
N LYS A 45 8.50 -19.03 -1.29
CA LYS A 45 7.45 -19.98 -0.88
C LYS A 45 6.55 -19.40 0.21
N ARG A 46 7.13 -18.64 1.15
CA ARG A 46 6.41 -17.96 2.24
C ARG A 46 5.52 -16.85 1.69
N LEU A 47 6.04 -16.03 0.77
CA LEU A 47 5.29 -14.96 0.10
C LEU A 47 4.10 -15.52 -0.70
N VAL A 48 4.33 -16.56 -1.51
CA VAL A 48 3.26 -17.21 -2.31
C VAL A 48 2.20 -17.81 -1.39
N ARG A 49 2.59 -18.44 -0.28
CA ARG A 49 1.64 -18.99 0.71
C ARG A 49 0.73 -17.90 1.27
N VAL A 50 1.29 -16.75 1.68
CA VAL A 50 0.49 -15.62 2.15
C VAL A 50 -0.40 -15.06 1.06
N ARG A 51 0.10 -14.94 -0.17
CA ARG A 51 -0.69 -14.44 -1.31
C ARG A 51 -1.91 -15.32 -1.61
N ASN A 52 -1.77 -16.64 -1.44
CA ASN A 52 -2.83 -17.62 -1.65
C ASN A 52 -3.86 -17.66 -0.51
N SER A 53 -3.55 -17.07 0.64
CA SER A 53 -4.52 -16.85 1.72
C SER A 53 -5.48 -15.72 1.31
N GLY A 54 -6.62 -16.06 0.69
CA GLY A 54 -7.51 -15.10 0.01
C GLY A 54 -7.99 -13.89 0.83
N ASN A 55 -7.93 -13.93 2.16
CA ASN A 55 -8.37 -12.85 3.05
C ASN A 55 -7.22 -12.04 3.68
N LEU A 56 -5.96 -12.36 3.36
CA LEU A 56 -4.79 -11.77 4.01
C LEU A 56 -3.99 -10.90 3.04
N GLN A 57 -3.89 -9.60 3.36
CA GLN A 57 -2.98 -8.67 2.69
C GLN A 57 -1.59 -8.79 3.33
N GLY A 58 -0.58 -9.13 2.54
CA GLY A 58 0.80 -9.20 2.99
C GLY A 58 1.59 -7.97 2.55
N ILE A 59 2.24 -7.33 3.51
CA ILE A 59 3.23 -6.27 3.31
C ILE A 59 4.60 -6.91 3.50
N VAL A 60 5.47 -6.82 2.51
CA VAL A 60 6.83 -7.34 2.58
C VAL A 60 7.77 -6.19 2.96
N VAL A 61 8.50 -6.35 4.05
CA VAL A 61 9.56 -5.43 4.48
C VAL A 61 10.89 -6.13 4.25
N VAL A 62 11.81 -5.50 3.52
CA VAL A 62 13.09 -6.11 3.15
C VAL A 62 14.27 -5.23 3.56
N GLU A 63 15.29 -5.84 4.14
CA GLU A 63 16.57 -5.18 4.41
C GLU A 63 17.34 -4.94 3.10
N LYS A 64 17.33 -3.70 2.64
CA LYS A 64 18.11 -3.22 1.49
C LYS A 64 19.41 -2.56 1.99
N THR A 65 20.47 -3.33 2.03
CA THR A 65 21.82 -2.89 2.38
C THR A 65 22.73 -2.92 1.14
N ARG A 66 23.99 -2.49 1.28
CA ARG A 66 24.97 -2.52 0.18
C ARG A 66 25.20 -3.93 -0.37
N MET A 67 25.06 -4.96 0.46
CA MET A 67 25.25 -6.36 0.07
C MET A 67 24.03 -6.96 -0.62
N SER A 68 22.84 -6.57 -0.17
CA SER A 68 21.56 -7.11 -0.65
C SER A 68 20.99 -6.33 -1.85
N GLU A 69 21.53 -5.14 -2.15
CA GLU A 69 21.07 -4.26 -3.22
C GLU A 69 21.03 -4.91 -4.61
N GLN A 70 22.01 -5.75 -4.94
CA GLN A 70 22.07 -6.46 -6.23
C GLN A 70 20.90 -7.43 -6.45
N TYR A 71 20.31 -7.96 -5.36
CA TYR A 71 19.21 -8.93 -5.42
C TYR A 71 17.83 -8.26 -5.32
N PHE A 72 17.78 -7.00 -4.88
CA PHE A 72 16.55 -6.26 -4.66
C PHE A 72 15.67 -6.10 -5.92
N PRO A 73 16.20 -5.78 -7.13
CA PRO A 73 15.35 -5.64 -8.32
C PRO A 73 14.58 -6.91 -8.68
N ALA A 74 15.22 -8.08 -8.51
CA ALA A 74 14.57 -9.36 -8.77
C ALA A 74 13.46 -9.65 -7.75
N LEU A 75 13.70 -9.34 -6.46
CA LEU A 75 12.69 -9.42 -5.42
C LEU A 75 11.53 -8.45 -5.69
N GLN A 76 11.81 -7.22 -6.11
CA GLN A 76 10.79 -6.21 -6.40
C GLN A 76 9.90 -6.65 -7.55
N LYS A 77 10.48 -7.13 -8.65
CA LYS A 77 9.72 -7.68 -9.77
C LYS A 77 8.79 -8.79 -9.30
N PHE A 78 9.32 -9.76 -8.55
CA PHE A 78 8.53 -10.88 -8.04
C PHE A 78 7.43 -10.45 -7.07
N THR A 79 7.74 -9.59 -6.10
CA THR A 79 6.79 -9.23 -5.03
C THR A 79 5.72 -8.26 -5.53
N VAL A 80 6.13 -7.23 -6.26
CA VAL A 80 5.23 -6.14 -6.64
C VAL A 80 4.54 -6.44 -7.97
N LEU A 81 5.27 -6.91 -8.98
CA LEU A 81 4.69 -7.12 -10.31
C LEU A 81 4.05 -8.50 -10.44
N ASP A 82 4.72 -9.57 -9.97
CA ASP A 82 4.20 -10.93 -10.15
C ASP A 82 3.14 -11.28 -9.08
N LEU A 83 3.37 -10.94 -7.79
CA LEU A 83 2.43 -11.25 -6.70
C LEU A 83 1.41 -10.14 -6.41
N GLY A 84 1.68 -8.89 -6.82
CA GLY A 84 0.81 -7.75 -6.52
C GLY A 84 0.79 -7.37 -5.03
N MET A 85 1.87 -7.64 -4.30
CA MET A 85 2.01 -7.32 -2.87
C MET A 85 2.76 -6.00 -2.67
N VAL A 86 2.63 -5.42 -1.48
CA VAL A 86 3.37 -4.20 -1.10
C VAL A 86 4.80 -4.59 -0.68
N LEU A 87 5.80 -3.86 -1.18
CA LEU A 87 7.20 -4.03 -0.81
C LEU A 87 7.77 -2.72 -0.26
N LEU A 88 8.37 -2.77 0.92
CA LEU A 88 8.97 -1.62 1.61
C LEU A 88 10.44 -1.92 1.94
N PRO A 89 11.40 -1.28 1.25
CA PRO A 89 12.81 -1.42 1.59
C PRO A 89 13.16 -0.63 2.87
N VAL A 90 13.99 -1.22 3.72
CA VAL A 90 14.55 -0.61 4.94
C VAL A 90 16.05 -0.83 4.98
N ALA A 91 16.82 0.12 5.50
CA ALA A 91 18.27 -0.02 5.61
C ALA A 91 18.70 -0.78 6.88
N SER A 92 17.83 -0.83 7.90
CA SER A 92 18.12 -1.47 9.18
C SER A 92 16.85 -1.92 9.92
N GLN A 93 17.03 -2.76 10.95
CA GLN A 93 15.95 -3.15 11.85
C GLN A 93 15.34 -1.96 12.61
N MET A 94 16.12 -0.90 12.86
CA MET A 94 15.65 0.31 13.51
C MET A 94 14.66 1.09 12.63
N GLU A 95 14.93 1.15 11.33
CA GLU A 95 13.98 1.72 10.37
C GLU A 95 12.74 0.83 10.23
N ALA A 96 12.94 -0.50 10.23
CA ALA A 96 11.84 -1.44 10.21
C ALA A 96 10.90 -1.30 11.42
N SER A 97 11.43 -1.13 12.64
CA SER A 97 10.59 -0.93 13.83
C SER A 97 9.77 0.34 13.71
N CYS A 98 10.39 1.46 13.33
CA CYS A 98 9.72 2.74 13.13
C CYS A 98 8.63 2.66 12.05
N LEU A 99 8.92 1.99 10.94
CA LEU A 99 7.99 1.79 9.84
C LEU A 99 6.80 0.92 10.24
N VAL A 100 7.02 -0.19 10.97
CA VAL A 100 5.92 -1.02 11.45
C VAL A 100 5.05 -0.27 12.46
N ILE A 101 5.64 0.52 13.35
CA ILE A 101 4.88 1.40 14.26
C ILE A 101 3.98 2.35 13.47
N GLN A 102 4.50 2.97 12.41
CA GLN A 102 3.72 3.85 11.55
C GLN A 102 2.59 3.11 10.83
N LEU A 103 2.83 1.89 10.35
CA LEU A 103 1.79 1.05 9.73
C LEU A 103 0.67 0.70 10.70
N VAL A 104 0.99 0.35 11.95
CA VAL A 104 -0.02 0.10 13.00
C VAL A 104 -0.86 1.36 13.25
N GLN A 105 -0.22 2.52 13.35
CA GLN A 105 -0.93 3.78 13.55
C GLN A 105 -1.84 4.13 12.37
N GLU A 106 -1.39 3.91 11.13
CA GLU A 106 -2.21 4.16 9.94
C GLU A 106 -3.40 3.21 9.86
N GLN A 107 -3.20 1.94 10.24
CA GLN A 107 -4.27 0.94 10.26
C GLN A 107 -5.30 1.16 11.37
N THR A 108 -4.90 1.78 12.48
CA THR A 108 -5.78 2.11 13.62
C THR A 108 -6.58 3.39 13.37
N LYS A 109 -6.09 4.29 12.50
CA LYS A 109 -6.80 5.52 12.15
C LYS A 109 -8.01 5.21 11.28
N GLU A 110 -9.05 6.02 11.45
CA GLU A 110 -10.20 6.03 10.56
C GLU A 110 -9.75 6.23 9.09
N PRO A 111 -10.17 5.37 8.14
CA PRO A 111 -9.76 5.47 6.72
C PRO A 111 -10.02 6.85 6.10
N SER A 112 -11.02 7.56 6.63
CA SER A 112 -11.39 8.91 6.18
C SER A 112 -10.36 10.00 6.49
N LYS A 113 -9.42 9.74 7.41
CA LYS A 113 -8.31 10.66 7.70
C LYS A 113 -7.23 10.60 6.63
N ASN A 114 -7.19 9.52 5.84
CA ASN A 114 -6.28 9.42 4.72
C ASN A 114 -6.81 10.29 3.56
N PRO A 115 -6.07 11.34 3.13
CA PRO A 115 -6.56 12.27 2.12
C PRO A 115 -6.74 11.64 0.73
N LEU A 116 -6.08 10.50 0.48
CA LEU A 116 -6.20 9.75 -0.77
C LEU A 116 -7.45 8.86 -0.77
N LEU A 117 -7.89 8.39 0.41
CA LEU A 117 -9.14 7.67 0.59
C LEU A 117 -10.29 8.66 0.80
N ARG A 118 -10.45 9.56 -0.16
CA ARG A 118 -11.57 10.50 -0.19
C ARG A 118 -12.85 9.68 -0.08
N LYS A 119 -13.65 9.95 0.97
CA LYS A 119 -15.06 9.53 0.97
C LYS A 119 -15.65 9.93 -0.38
N LYS A 120 -16.41 9.05 -1.03
CA LYS A 120 -17.27 9.40 -2.18
C LYS A 120 -18.21 10.51 -1.72
N ARG A 121 -17.74 11.76 -1.67
CA ARG A 121 -18.60 12.91 -1.76
C ARG A 121 -19.30 12.64 -3.08
N ALA A 122 -20.63 12.45 -3.00
CA ALA A 122 -21.48 12.45 -4.16
C ALA A 122 -20.89 13.49 -5.09
N LEU A 123 -20.45 13.07 -6.28
CA LEU A 123 -19.92 13.96 -7.30
C LEU A 123 -20.95 15.07 -7.39
N LEU A 124 -20.68 16.19 -6.72
CA LEU A 124 -21.46 17.39 -6.87
C LEU A 124 -21.17 17.71 -8.34
N LEU A 125 -22.11 17.34 -9.20
CA LEU A 125 -22.16 17.70 -10.61
C LEU A 125 -21.88 19.20 -10.62
N SER A 126 -20.61 19.53 -10.81
CA SER A 126 -20.18 20.90 -10.79
C SER A 126 -20.62 21.42 -12.14
N GLU A 127 -21.74 22.14 -12.18
CA GLU A 127 -22.24 22.78 -13.41
C GLU A 127 -21.15 23.52 -14.19
N PRO A 128 -20.14 24.16 -13.57
CA PRO A 128 -18.98 24.70 -14.28
C PRO A 128 -18.19 23.66 -15.10
N SER A 129 -18.10 22.42 -14.61
CA SER A 129 -17.42 21.32 -15.30
C SER A 129 -18.24 20.82 -16.48
N LEU A 130 -19.56 20.70 -16.34
CA LEU A 130 -20.46 20.37 -17.44
C LEU A 130 -20.37 21.41 -18.57
N LEU A 131 -20.45 22.70 -18.21
CA LEU A 131 -20.27 23.80 -19.16
C LEU A 131 -18.91 23.74 -19.88
N ARG A 132 -17.83 23.46 -19.15
CA ARG A 132 -16.49 23.34 -19.74
C ARG A 132 -16.40 22.16 -20.71
N THR A 133 -17.08 21.04 -20.43
CA THR A 133 -17.17 19.88 -21.33
C THR A 133 -17.95 20.21 -22.58
N VAL A 134 -19.11 20.87 -22.46
CA VAL A 134 -19.94 21.29 -23.61
C VAL A 134 -19.19 22.30 -24.50
N GLN A 135 -18.34 23.15 -23.91
CA GLN A 135 -17.47 24.08 -24.65
C GLN A 135 -16.35 23.39 -25.46
N GLN A 136 -16.08 22.09 -25.26
CA GLN A 136 -15.13 21.35 -26.09
C GLN A 136 -15.73 20.92 -27.44
N ILE A 137 -17.06 21.03 -27.62
CA ILE A 137 -17.71 20.71 -28.88
C ILE A 137 -17.34 21.78 -29.92
N PRO A 138 -16.78 21.40 -31.09
CA PRO A 138 -16.42 22.37 -32.12
C PRO A 138 -17.60 23.27 -32.50
N GLY A 139 -17.38 24.59 -32.45
CA GLY A 139 -18.42 25.58 -32.75
C GLY A 139 -19.34 25.97 -31.57
N VAL A 140 -19.14 25.37 -30.39
CA VAL A 140 -19.87 25.68 -29.15
C VAL A 140 -18.96 26.45 -28.18
N GLY A 141 -19.10 27.78 -28.15
CA GLY A 141 -18.36 28.64 -27.23
C GLY A 141 -19.09 28.89 -25.91
N LYS A 142 -18.56 29.83 -25.11
CA LYS A 142 -19.09 30.21 -23.78
C LYS A 142 -20.56 30.64 -23.76
N VAL A 143 -21.09 31.14 -24.88
CA VAL A 143 -22.48 31.61 -25.01
C VAL A 143 -23.42 30.48 -25.43
N LYS A 144 -22.99 29.61 -26.35
CA LYS A 144 -23.82 28.50 -26.85
C LYS A 144 -23.92 27.34 -25.85
N ALA A 145 -22.87 27.10 -25.07
CA ALA A 145 -22.85 26.04 -24.08
C ALA A 145 -23.97 26.11 -23.02
N PRO A 146 -24.22 27.26 -22.33
CA PRO A 146 -25.33 27.35 -21.37
C PRO A 146 -26.70 27.27 -22.05
N LEU A 147 -26.85 27.82 -23.26
CA LEU A 147 -28.11 27.73 -24.02
C LEU A 147 -28.46 26.29 -24.42
N LEU A 148 -27.45 25.49 -24.77
CA LEU A 148 -27.63 24.08 -25.07
C LEU A 148 -28.04 23.28 -23.82
N LEU A 149 -27.40 23.52 -22.68
CA LEU A 149 -27.76 22.88 -21.40
C LEU A 149 -29.15 23.30 -20.90
N GLN A 150 -29.59 24.53 -21.18
CA GLN A 150 -30.95 24.98 -20.84
C GLN A 150 -32.02 24.31 -21.69
N LYS A 151 -31.70 23.98 -22.95
CA LYS A 151 -32.63 23.35 -23.90
C LYS A 151 -32.63 21.82 -23.80
N PHE A 152 -31.50 21.24 -23.41
CA PHE A 152 -31.28 19.80 -23.23
C PHE A 152 -30.63 19.57 -21.85
N PRO A 153 -31.43 19.57 -20.77
CA PRO A 153 -30.92 19.34 -19.41
C PRO A 153 -30.41 17.91 -19.20
#